data_AF-D8MA29-F1
#
_entry.id   AF-D8MA29-F1
#
_cell.length_a   1.000
_cell.length_b   1.000
_cell.length_c   1.000
_cell.angle_alpha   90.00
_cell.angle_beta   90.00
_cell.angle_gamma   90.00
#
_symmetry.space_group_name_H-M   'P 1'
#
loop_
_entity.id
_entity.type
_entity.pdbx_description
1 polymer ?
#
loop_
_entity_poly.entity_id
_entity_poly.type
_entity_poly.pdbx_seq_one_letter_code
_entity_poly.pdbx_strand_id
1 'polypeptide(L)'
;MQCSFVGDIPLVSTSSGTQSGLAQDFYQSKNALLLAESLFPTNSVFSGGKTKILSTDHLSNIRSVLQNLLSENEIEVDLTTYATCSRKEFVQRTFEPKLSRIFSTLTHGCRFENTYDISARSAVLFALCSCIPNSLPKACHALLETLIDFNESERESGLCLEDELFLQTTNYGQIHHLIELWKLFVSWIDEQSDSHSADSDASPLADCESDLLGSVRVLFRAAVVLLQLSGVVKKYRATLCSGLAKLFALDPACVPRFFHEITGKWPVCTSRKGVAMLELLQDLLEESEVLEESAFEGEITALLEWICKLVNGNQAEICMQGIQILDSDRVLLKYIVCKPYRVRMVEQCLNRNRRGAGGVGE
;
A
#
# COMPACT_ATOMS: atom_id res chain seq x y z
N MET A 1 -26.98 5.82 78.98
CA MET A 1 -27.49 4.53 78.48
C MET A 1 -28.47 4.80 77.35
N GLN A 2 -28.20 4.19 76.17
CA GLN A 2 -29.13 3.86 75.06
C GLN A 2 -29.88 5.02 74.36
N CYS A 3 -29.53 5.33 73.09
CA CYS A 3 -30.09 4.80 71.83
C CYS A 3 -31.53 5.30 71.56
N SER A 4 -31.97 5.78 70.39
CA SER A 4 -31.45 5.75 69.01
C SER A 4 -32.43 6.49 68.06
N PHE A 5 -31.87 7.14 67.03
CA PHE A 5 -32.31 7.30 65.63
C PHE A 5 -33.64 7.99 65.19
N VAL A 6 -33.47 8.93 64.24
CA VAL A 6 -34.05 9.09 62.87
C VAL A 6 -34.37 10.58 62.63
N GLY A 7 -33.88 11.27 61.59
CA GLY A 7 -33.09 10.87 60.42
C GLY A 7 -32.51 12.06 59.65
N ASP A 8 -31.49 11.74 58.85
CA ASP A 8 -30.75 12.60 57.93
C ASP A 8 -31.55 12.92 56.65
N ILE A 9 -31.35 14.14 56.12
CA ILE A 9 -31.56 14.44 54.70
C ILE A 9 -30.16 14.55 54.07
N PRO A 10 -29.80 13.72 53.07
CA PRO A 10 -28.46 13.71 52.51
C PRO A 10 -28.24 14.84 51.50
N LEU A 11 -27.09 15.49 51.64
CA LEU A 11 -26.43 16.29 50.60
C LEU A 11 -26.17 15.39 49.38
N VAL A 12 -26.79 15.73 48.25
CA VAL A 12 -26.49 15.10 46.95
C VAL A 12 -25.10 15.55 46.52
N SER A 13 -24.15 14.61 46.52
CA SER A 13 -22.86 14.77 45.85
C SER A 13 -23.07 14.69 44.34
N THR A 14 -22.88 15.80 43.64
CA THR A 14 -22.74 15.79 42.18
C THR A 14 -21.39 15.16 41.83
N SER A 15 -21.44 13.99 41.21
CA SER A 15 -20.28 13.30 40.65
C SER A 15 -19.58 14.17 39.59
N SER A 16 -18.31 14.44 39.80
CA SER A 16 -17.41 15.23 38.94
C SER A 16 -16.93 14.49 37.68
N GLY A 17 -17.42 13.28 37.41
CA GLY A 17 -16.94 12.44 36.30
C GLY A 17 -17.56 12.75 34.93
N THR A 18 -18.80 13.24 34.87
CA THR A 18 -19.54 13.39 33.60
C THR A 18 -19.35 14.75 32.93
N GLN A 19 -18.99 15.78 33.69
CA GLN A 19 -18.76 17.13 33.13
C GLN A 19 -17.35 17.30 32.54
N SER A 20 -16.34 16.56 33.03
CA SER A 20 -14.98 16.68 32.51
C SER A 20 -14.84 16.04 31.13
N GLY A 21 -15.53 14.91 30.87
CA GLY A 21 -15.56 14.26 29.55
C GLY A 21 -16.21 15.12 28.47
N LEU A 22 -17.37 15.72 28.74
CA LEU A 22 -18.07 16.58 27.77
C LEU A 22 -17.29 17.85 27.41
N ALA A 23 -16.57 18.43 28.38
CA ALA A 23 -15.70 19.57 28.12
C ALA A 23 -14.49 19.16 27.26
N GLN A 24 -13.88 18.02 27.58
CA GLN A 24 -12.72 17.48 26.85
C GLN A 24 -13.09 17.14 25.39
N ASP A 25 -14.24 16.52 25.15
CA ASP A 25 -14.75 16.21 23.81
C ASP A 25 -15.02 17.48 23.00
N PHE A 26 -15.56 18.53 23.63
CA PHE A 26 -15.80 19.82 22.98
C PHE A 26 -14.50 20.51 22.55
N TYR A 27 -13.47 20.52 23.42
CA TYR A 27 -12.17 21.09 23.07
C TYR A 27 -11.45 20.28 21.98
N GLN A 28 -11.51 18.95 22.05
CA GLN A 28 -10.93 18.08 21.02
C GLN A 28 -11.62 18.27 19.66
N SER A 29 -12.94 18.43 19.63
CA SER A 29 -13.68 18.72 18.40
C SER A 29 -13.26 20.06 17.76
N LYS A 30 -13.09 21.11 18.58
CA LYS A 30 -12.56 22.41 18.09
C LYS A 30 -11.12 22.32 17.59
N ASN A 31 -10.27 21.59 18.30
CA ASN A 31 -8.88 21.38 17.91
C ASN A 31 -8.76 20.60 16.60
N ALA A 32 -9.59 19.55 16.43
CA ALA A 32 -9.68 18.79 15.19
C ALA A 32 -10.14 19.64 14.00
N LEU A 33 -11.08 20.57 14.22
CA LEU A 33 -11.50 21.54 13.20
C LEU A 33 -10.34 22.43 12.74
N LEU A 34 -9.61 23.03 13.68
CA LEU A 34 -8.45 23.89 13.38
C LEU A 34 -7.36 23.14 12.60
N LEU A 35 -7.09 21.88 12.98
CA LEU A 35 -6.14 21.03 12.28
C LEU A 35 -6.62 20.67 10.87
N ALA A 36 -7.91 20.38 10.70
CA ALA A 36 -8.49 20.11 9.38
C ALA A 36 -8.34 21.32 8.44
N GLU A 37 -8.63 22.53 8.92
CA GLU A 37 -8.45 23.77 8.14
C GLU A 37 -6.99 24.10 7.84
N SER A 38 -6.08 23.65 8.71
CA SER A 38 -4.64 23.80 8.53
C SER A 38 -4.08 22.84 7.49
N LEU A 39 -4.55 21.58 7.51
CA LEU A 39 -4.14 20.52 6.58
C LEU A 39 -4.80 20.65 5.20
N PHE A 40 -6.05 21.12 5.13
CA PHE A 40 -6.85 21.17 3.91
C PHE A 40 -7.40 22.60 3.65
N PRO A 41 -6.53 23.60 3.43
CA PRO A 41 -6.95 25.00 3.29
C PRO A 41 -7.89 25.25 2.10
N THR A 42 -7.78 24.43 1.05
CA THR A 42 -8.58 24.50 -0.18
C THR A 42 -9.71 23.47 -0.21
N ASN A 43 -9.92 22.72 0.88
CA ASN A 43 -10.86 21.59 0.94
C ASN A 43 -10.66 20.60 -0.20
N SER A 44 -9.42 20.33 -0.59
CA SER A 44 -9.08 19.43 -1.68
C SER A 44 -7.98 18.45 -1.29
N VAL A 45 -8.03 17.24 -1.83
CA VAL A 45 -7.04 16.18 -1.61
C VAL A 45 -6.53 15.68 -2.95
N PHE A 46 -5.24 15.36 -3.01
CA PHE A 46 -4.68 14.67 -4.16
C PHE A 46 -4.96 13.17 -4.05
N SER A 47 -5.68 12.60 -5.02
CA SER A 47 -6.05 11.19 -5.04
C SER A 47 -6.08 10.70 -6.49
N GLY A 48 -5.25 9.69 -6.80
CA GLY A 48 -5.20 9.07 -8.13
C GLY A 48 -4.72 10.04 -9.23
N GLY A 49 -3.69 10.83 -8.96
CA GLY A 49 -3.11 11.76 -9.94
C GLY A 49 -3.93 13.03 -10.20
N LYS A 50 -5.01 13.26 -9.43
CA LYS A 50 -5.90 14.42 -9.58
C LYS A 50 -6.25 15.03 -8.24
N THR A 51 -6.38 16.36 -8.23
CA THR A 51 -6.95 17.11 -7.12
C THR A 51 -8.46 16.92 -7.09
N LYS A 52 -8.98 16.36 -5.99
CA LYS A 52 -10.42 16.15 -5.76
C LYS A 52 -10.89 17.11 -4.68
N ILE A 53 -12.03 17.76 -4.91
CA ILE A 53 -12.69 18.60 -3.91
C ILE A 53 -13.42 17.68 -2.92
N LEU A 54 -13.21 17.93 -1.63
CA LEU A 54 -13.84 17.16 -0.56
C LEU A 54 -15.31 17.58 -0.38
N SER A 55 -16.21 16.61 -0.30
CA SER A 55 -17.58 16.86 0.12
C SER A 55 -17.64 17.22 1.61
N THR A 56 -18.78 17.76 2.05
CA THR A 56 -19.05 18.03 3.47
C THR A 56 -18.89 16.80 4.35
N ASP A 57 -19.33 15.63 3.84
CA ASP A 57 -19.28 14.36 4.57
C ASP A 57 -17.83 13.87 4.73
N HIS A 58 -17.00 14.00 3.68
CA HIS A 58 -15.58 13.71 3.76
C HIS A 58 -14.85 14.62 4.76
N LEU A 59 -15.18 15.91 4.78
CA LEU A 59 -14.61 16.84 5.78
C LEU A 59 -15.04 16.48 7.20
N SER A 60 -16.28 16.03 7.40
CA SER A 60 -16.75 15.52 8.69
C SER A 60 -15.97 14.27 9.12
N ASN A 61 -15.74 13.33 8.19
CA ASN A 61 -14.94 12.14 8.46
C ASN A 61 -13.49 12.47 8.80
N ILE A 62 -12.86 13.39 8.07
CA ILE A 62 -11.50 13.88 8.35
C ILE A 62 -11.42 14.48 9.76
N ARG A 63 -12.41 15.30 10.15
CA ARG A 63 -12.48 15.88 11.50
C ARG A 63 -12.61 14.79 12.57
N SER A 64 -13.45 13.79 12.35
CA SER A 64 -13.58 12.65 13.26
C SER A 64 -12.27 11.87 13.39
N VAL A 65 -11.57 11.62 12.28
CA VAL A 65 -10.25 10.98 12.29
C VAL A 65 -9.24 11.81 13.09
N LEU A 66 -9.18 13.12 12.87
CA LEU A 66 -8.27 14.01 13.61
C LEU A 66 -8.61 14.07 15.10
N GLN A 67 -9.90 14.10 15.45
CA GLN A 67 -10.34 14.05 16.84
C GLN A 67 -9.89 12.76 17.53
N ASN A 68 -10.07 11.61 16.87
CA ASN A 68 -9.61 10.31 17.38
C ASN A 68 -8.09 10.26 17.49
N LEU A 69 -7.36 10.84 16.54
CA LEU A 69 -5.90 10.90 16.65
C LEU A 69 -5.44 11.71 17.86
N LEU A 70 -6.07 12.85 18.13
CA LEU A 70 -5.74 13.68 19.29
C LEU A 70 -6.02 12.93 20.59
N SER A 71 -7.14 12.22 20.69
CA SER A 71 -7.52 11.47 21.89
C SER A 71 -6.66 10.21 22.10
N GLU A 72 -6.56 9.34 21.09
CA GLU A 72 -5.84 8.06 21.18
C GLU A 72 -4.34 8.22 21.40
N ASN A 73 -3.78 9.33 20.91
CA ASN A 73 -2.36 9.62 21.05
C ASN A 73 -2.07 10.61 22.17
N GLU A 74 -3.06 11.08 22.93
CA GLU A 74 -2.90 12.07 24.01
C GLU A 74 -2.10 13.29 23.52
N ILE A 75 -2.55 13.90 22.41
CA ILE A 75 -1.89 15.06 21.81
C ILE A 75 -2.59 16.33 22.31
N GLU A 76 -1.83 17.16 23.00
CA GLU A 76 -2.28 18.50 23.38
C GLU A 76 -2.01 19.48 22.24
N VAL A 77 -3.02 20.28 21.89
CA VAL A 77 -2.90 21.30 20.85
C VAL A 77 -2.59 22.65 21.51
N ASP A 78 -1.41 23.18 21.20
CA ASP A 78 -1.00 24.50 21.65
C ASP A 78 -1.55 25.59 20.71
N LEU A 79 -2.62 26.25 21.17
CA LEU A 79 -3.26 27.35 20.45
C LEU A 79 -2.36 28.60 20.35
N THR A 80 -1.35 28.75 21.22
CA THR A 80 -0.41 29.88 21.10
C THR A 80 0.51 29.71 19.89
N THR A 81 0.93 28.48 19.60
CA THR A 81 1.63 28.13 18.36
C THR A 81 0.76 28.39 17.13
N TYR A 82 -0.53 28.04 17.16
CA TYR A 82 -1.45 28.33 16.04
C TYR A 82 -1.53 29.83 15.71
N ALA A 83 -1.53 30.69 16.73
CA ALA A 83 -1.64 32.14 16.56
C ALA A 83 -0.34 32.82 16.08
N THR A 84 0.81 32.16 16.26
CA THR A 84 2.14 32.77 16.08
C THR A 84 2.96 32.18 14.94
N CYS A 85 2.59 31.00 14.45
CA CYS A 85 3.32 30.25 13.42
C CYS A 85 2.49 30.07 12.14
N SER A 86 3.16 29.63 11.07
CA SER A 86 2.45 29.21 9.84
C SER A 86 1.60 27.95 10.11
N ARG A 87 0.56 27.72 9.28
CA ARG A 87 -0.28 26.51 9.37
C ARG A 87 0.54 25.21 9.29
N LYS A 88 1.55 25.19 8.42
CA LYS A 88 2.46 24.04 8.25
C LYS A 88 3.28 23.78 9.51
N GLU A 89 3.83 24.83 10.10
CA GLU A 89 4.62 24.74 11.33
C GLU A 89 3.76 24.36 12.54
N PHE A 90 2.53 24.85 12.62
CA PHE A 90 1.56 24.44 13.64
C PHE A 90 1.26 22.92 13.57
N VAL A 91 0.95 22.41 12.37
CA VAL A 91 0.74 20.96 12.14
C VAL A 91 1.98 20.17 12.51
N GLN A 92 3.16 20.64 12.08
CA GLN A 92 4.43 19.98 12.37
C GLN A 92 4.66 19.87 13.89
N ARG A 93 4.63 20.98 14.63
CA ARG A 93 4.86 20.96 16.08
C ARG A 93 3.84 20.11 16.84
N THR A 94 2.60 20.05 16.34
CA THR A 94 1.52 19.27 16.97
C THR A 94 1.76 17.76 16.83
N PHE A 95 2.19 17.29 15.65
CA PHE A 95 2.23 15.85 15.33
C PHE A 95 3.63 15.23 15.33
N GLU A 96 4.69 16.01 15.06
CA GLU A 96 6.07 15.53 14.97
C GLU A 96 6.53 14.69 16.19
N PRO A 97 6.19 15.05 17.44
CA PRO A 97 6.63 14.26 18.61
C PRO A 97 6.11 12.82 18.66
N LYS A 98 4.96 12.54 18.05
CA LYS A 98 4.29 11.22 18.08
C LYS A 98 4.10 10.64 16.67
N LEU A 99 4.85 11.14 15.69
CA LEU A 99 4.59 10.91 14.26
C LEU A 99 4.55 9.43 13.85
N SER A 100 5.47 8.60 14.35
CA SER A 100 5.50 7.16 14.02
C SER A 100 4.23 6.45 14.50
N ARG A 101 3.76 6.77 15.72
CA ARG A 101 2.53 6.20 16.28
C ARG A 101 1.30 6.68 15.51
N ILE A 102 1.26 7.97 15.16
CA ILE A 102 0.17 8.56 14.36
C ILE A 102 0.08 7.86 12.99
N PHE A 103 1.20 7.66 12.30
CA PHE A 103 1.20 6.95 11.01
C PHE A 103 0.79 5.49 11.13
N SER A 104 1.22 4.80 12.18
CA SER A 104 0.74 3.43 12.48
C SER A 104 -0.78 3.42 12.69
N THR A 105 -1.32 4.30 13.54
CA THR A 105 -2.77 4.41 13.80
C THR A 105 -3.57 4.75 12.54
N LEU A 106 -3.11 5.73 11.75
CA LEU A 106 -3.75 6.10 10.50
C LEU A 106 -3.75 4.96 9.49
N THR A 107 -2.60 4.31 9.29
CA THR A 107 -2.44 3.25 8.30
C THR A 107 -3.24 2.01 8.69
N HIS A 108 -3.13 1.58 9.94
CA HIS A 108 -3.94 0.48 10.48
C HIS A 108 -5.44 0.79 10.37
N GLY A 109 -5.84 2.03 10.67
CA GLY A 109 -7.22 2.47 10.60
C GLY A 109 -7.84 2.46 9.20
N CYS A 110 -7.02 2.54 8.13
CA CYS A 110 -7.50 2.47 6.74
C CYS A 110 -8.25 1.15 6.47
N ARG A 111 -7.91 0.08 7.21
CA ARG A 111 -8.53 -1.24 7.11
C ARG A 111 -10.00 -1.26 7.52
N PHE A 112 -10.55 -0.20 8.10
CA PHE A 112 -11.92 -0.15 8.63
C PHE A 112 -12.80 0.89 7.92
N GLU A 113 -12.29 1.53 6.86
CA GLU A 113 -13.02 2.55 6.11
C GLU A 113 -13.85 1.95 4.96
N ASN A 114 -14.85 2.69 4.48
CA ASN A 114 -15.68 2.26 3.37
C ASN A 114 -14.89 2.27 2.04
N THR A 115 -14.85 1.14 1.34
CA THR A 115 -14.05 0.96 0.12
C THR A 115 -14.49 1.80 -1.07
N TYR A 116 -15.69 2.37 -1.05
CA TYR A 116 -16.23 3.14 -2.18
C TYR A 116 -15.93 4.64 -2.13
N ASP A 117 -15.36 5.11 -1.01
CA ASP A 117 -15.10 6.52 -0.76
C ASP A 117 -13.60 6.80 -0.64
N ILE A 118 -13.22 8.09 -0.69
CA ILE A 118 -11.83 8.49 -0.45
C ILE A 118 -11.51 8.23 1.03
N SER A 119 -10.45 7.46 1.27
CA SER A 119 -9.97 7.21 2.63
C SER A 119 -9.59 8.52 3.33
N ALA A 120 -10.32 8.85 4.39
CA ALA A 120 -10.07 10.04 5.21
C ALA A 120 -8.71 9.92 5.92
N ARG A 121 -8.36 8.72 6.40
CA ARG A 121 -7.06 8.44 7.01
C ARG A 121 -5.90 8.57 6.02
N SER A 122 -6.04 8.04 4.81
CA SER A 122 -5.02 8.21 3.77
C SER A 122 -4.85 9.68 3.41
N ALA A 123 -5.95 10.45 3.29
CA ALA A 123 -5.89 11.88 3.05
C ALA A 123 -5.13 12.65 4.14
N VAL A 124 -5.44 12.38 5.42
CA VAL A 124 -4.74 12.98 6.57
C VAL A 124 -3.27 12.58 6.55
N LEU A 125 -2.96 11.30 6.30
CA LEU A 125 -1.59 10.80 6.23
C LEU A 125 -0.78 11.56 5.17
N PHE A 126 -1.31 11.71 3.95
CA PHE A 126 -0.61 12.43 2.88
C PHE A 126 -0.44 13.91 3.16
N ALA A 127 -1.46 14.55 3.76
CA ALA A 127 -1.38 15.94 4.17
C ALA A 127 -0.29 16.14 5.23
N LEU A 128 -0.18 15.23 6.21
CA LEU A 128 0.90 15.23 7.19
C LEU A 128 2.27 15.04 6.52
N CYS A 129 2.37 14.13 5.55
CA CYS A 129 3.62 13.92 4.83
C CYS A 129 4.07 15.16 4.03
N SER A 130 3.10 15.94 3.53
CA SER A 130 3.36 17.22 2.83
C SER A 130 3.74 18.36 3.79
N CYS A 131 3.22 18.32 5.02
CA CYS A 131 3.49 19.33 6.04
C CYS A 131 4.79 19.08 6.83
N ILE A 132 5.18 17.81 7.04
CA ILE A 132 6.29 17.44 7.91
C ILE A 132 7.46 16.91 7.07
N PRO A 133 8.62 17.58 7.06
CA PRO A 133 9.77 17.11 6.30
C PRO A 133 10.26 15.74 6.78
N ASN A 134 10.82 14.93 5.89
CA ASN A 134 11.42 13.61 6.18
C ASN A 134 10.49 12.63 6.91
N SER A 135 9.18 12.81 6.75
CA SER A 135 8.15 11.97 7.37
C SER A 135 7.78 10.75 6.54
N LEU A 136 7.96 10.82 5.22
CA LEU A 136 7.62 9.76 4.26
C LEU A 136 8.22 8.39 4.63
N PRO A 137 9.50 8.25 5.01
CA PRO A 137 10.04 6.94 5.40
C PRO A 137 9.25 6.29 6.55
N LYS A 138 8.85 7.07 7.56
CA LYS A 138 8.05 6.58 8.69
C LYS A 138 6.66 6.12 8.24
N ALA A 139 6.06 6.82 7.29
CA ALA A 139 4.76 6.45 6.74
C ALA A 139 4.82 5.17 5.89
N CYS A 140 5.85 5.02 5.05
CA CYS A 140 6.12 3.80 4.29
C CYS A 140 6.36 2.59 5.21
N HIS A 141 7.09 2.79 6.32
CA HIS A 141 7.31 1.75 7.33
C HIS A 141 6.01 1.35 8.02
N ALA A 142 5.17 2.31 8.43
CA ALA A 142 3.87 2.02 9.04
C ALA A 142 2.96 1.19 8.11
N LEU A 143 2.99 1.46 6.80
CA LEU A 143 2.31 0.65 5.79
C LEU A 143 2.86 -0.77 5.71
N LEU A 144 4.19 -0.92 5.64
CA LEU A 144 4.82 -2.25 5.60
C LEU A 144 4.47 -3.08 6.84
N GLU A 145 4.59 -2.51 8.03
CA GLU A 145 4.25 -3.18 9.30
C GLU A 145 2.78 -3.60 9.31
N THR A 146 1.86 -2.70 8.95
CA THR A 146 0.43 -3.01 8.88
C THR A 146 0.11 -4.14 7.90
N LEU A 147 0.82 -4.20 6.77
CA LEU A 147 0.66 -5.27 5.77
C LEU A 147 1.22 -6.60 6.26
N ILE A 148 2.33 -6.59 7.01
CA ILE A 148 2.88 -7.79 7.64
C ILE A 148 1.88 -8.33 8.68
N ASP A 149 1.38 -7.47 9.57
CA ASP A 149 0.38 -7.85 10.58
C ASP A 149 -0.89 -8.41 9.92
N PHE A 150 -1.32 -7.81 8.80
CA PHE A 150 -2.45 -8.31 8.02
C PHE A 150 -2.18 -9.70 7.46
N ASN A 151 -1.02 -9.91 6.84
CA ASN A 151 -0.61 -11.20 6.28
C ASN A 151 -0.51 -12.29 7.35
N GLU A 152 0.03 -11.96 8.52
CA GLU A 152 0.09 -12.87 9.68
C GLU A 152 -1.33 -13.22 10.16
N SER A 153 -2.20 -12.23 10.30
CA SER A 153 -3.61 -12.44 10.67
C SER A 153 -4.36 -13.33 9.67
N GLU A 154 -4.13 -13.14 8.36
CA GLU A 154 -4.71 -13.96 7.30
C GLU A 154 -4.22 -15.42 7.41
N ARG A 155 -2.92 -15.62 7.63
CA ARG A 155 -2.33 -16.96 7.81
C ARG A 155 -2.85 -17.68 9.05
N GLU A 156 -2.99 -16.96 10.16
CA GLU A 156 -3.53 -17.52 11.42
C GLU A 156 -5.01 -17.88 11.32
N SER A 157 -5.78 -17.13 10.54
CA SER A 157 -7.20 -17.40 10.36
C SER A 157 -7.47 -18.76 9.72
N GLY A 158 -6.49 -19.32 8.99
CA GLY A 158 -6.59 -20.64 8.35
C GLY A 158 -7.68 -20.75 7.28
N LEU A 159 -8.38 -19.64 6.99
CA LEU A 159 -9.44 -19.56 6.00
C LEU A 159 -8.79 -19.48 4.62
N CYS A 160 -8.48 -20.64 4.04
CA CYS A 160 -8.17 -20.76 2.62
C CYS A 160 -9.47 -20.65 1.80
N LEU A 161 -10.19 -19.53 1.93
CA LEU A 161 -11.36 -19.24 1.11
C LEU A 161 -10.87 -18.54 -0.15
N GLU A 162 -10.94 -19.26 -1.27
CA GLU A 162 -10.28 -18.96 -2.54
C GLU A 162 -10.70 -17.64 -3.22
N ASP A 163 -11.64 -16.88 -2.66
CA ASP A 163 -12.22 -15.71 -3.33
C ASP A 163 -12.63 -14.55 -2.41
N GLU A 164 -12.38 -14.62 -1.10
CA GLU A 164 -12.75 -13.52 -0.21
C GLU A 164 -11.50 -12.86 0.36
N LEU A 165 -11.30 -11.58 0.01
CA LEU A 165 -10.35 -10.69 0.69
C LEU A 165 -10.70 -10.46 2.18
N PHE A 166 -11.65 -11.24 2.71
CA PHE A 166 -12.27 -11.08 4.00
C PHE A 166 -11.51 -11.82 5.10
N LEU A 167 -10.98 -11.03 6.04
CA LEU A 167 -10.99 -11.44 7.43
C LEU A 167 -12.41 -11.23 7.95
N GLN A 168 -13.08 -12.32 8.34
CA GLN A 168 -14.48 -12.34 8.83
C GLN A 168 -14.75 -11.34 9.98
N THR A 169 -13.71 -10.84 10.64
CA THR A 169 -13.77 -9.89 11.76
C THR A 169 -13.83 -8.42 11.33
N THR A 170 -13.68 -8.10 10.04
CA THR A 170 -13.63 -6.71 9.55
C THR A 170 -14.68 -6.44 8.48
N ASN A 171 -15.68 -5.62 8.83
CA ASN A 171 -16.87 -5.38 7.99
C ASN A 171 -16.63 -4.44 6.80
N TYR A 172 -15.56 -3.63 6.78
CA TYR A 172 -15.28 -2.64 5.72
C TYR A 172 -13.76 -2.42 5.59
N GLY A 173 -13.23 -2.06 4.41
CA GLY A 173 -11.88 -1.48 4.20
C GLY A 173 -10.71 -2.43 3.96
N GLN A 174 -10.63 -3.53 4.72
CA GLN A 174 -9.67 -4.64 4.62
C GLN A 174 -8.32 -4.26 4.01
N ILE A 175 -8.04 -4.74 2.80
CA ILE A 175 -6.77 -4.52 2.09
C ILE A 175 -6.87 -3.42 1.03
N HIS A 176 -8.09 -2.98 0.70
CA HIS A 176 -8.35 -2.07 -0.43
C HIS A 176 -7.61 -0.75 -0.26
N HIS A 177 -7.86 -0.04 0.83
CA HIS A 177 -7.22 1.23 1.08
C HIS A 177 -5.72 1.11 1.37
N LEU A 178 -5.24 -0.04 1.85
CA LEU A 178 -3.80 -0.27 2.02
C LEU A 178 -3.09 -0.37 0.66
N ILE A 179 -3.72 -1.00 -0.33
CA ILE A 179 -3.20 -1.09 -1.71
C ILE A 179 -3.27 0.27 -2.40
N GLU A 180 -4.36 1.01 -2.22
CA GLU A 180 -4.46 2.38 -2.73
C GLU A 180 -3.40 3.28 -2.11
N LEU A 181 -3.21 3.21 -0.79
CA LEU A 181 -2.18 3.93 -0.06
C LEU A 181 -0.78 3.59 -0.56
N TRP A 182 -0.47 2.30 -0.76
CA TRP A 182 0.77 1.85 -1.38
C TRP A 182 0.98 2.51 -2.76
N LYS A 183 -0.04 2.46 -3.63
CA LYS A 183 0.07 3.05 -4.98
C LYS A 183 0.21 4.57 -4.94
N LEU A 184 -0.46 5.24 -4.01
CA LEU A 184 -0.32 6.69 -3.81
C LEU A 184 1.11 7.03 -3.38
N PHE A 185 1.74 6.28 -2.48
CA PHE A 185 3.12 6.54 -2.08
C PHE A 185 4.09 6.36 -3.24
N VAL A 186 3.95 5.27 -3.99
CA VAL A 186 4.78 5.02 -5.18
C VAL A 186 4.65 6.18 -6.17
N SER A 187 3.42 6.63 -6.44
CA SER A 187 3.19 7.71 -7.39
C SER A 187 3.70 9.06 -6.88
N TRP A 188 3.62 9.30 -5.57
CA TRP A 188 4.13 10.52 -4.97
C TRP A 188 5.66 10.61 -5.03
N ILE A 189 6.37 9.49 -4.82
CA ILE A 189 7.83 9.45 -4.97
C ILE A 189 8.24 9.66 -6.43
N ASP A 190 7.54 8.99 -7.35
CA ASP A 190 7.74 9.10 -8.80
C ASP A 190 7.63 10.56 -9.28
N GLU A 191 6.56 11.26 -8.88
CA GLU A 191 6.37 12.69 -9.21
C GLU A 191 7.47 13.59 -8.62
N GLN A 192 7.99 13.28 -7.42
CA GLN A 192 9.10 14.03 -6.85
C GLN A 192 10.40 13.80 -7.62
N SER A 193 10.71 12.56 -7.98
CA SER A 193 11.89 12.21 -8.77
C SER A 193 11.89 12.90 -10.14
N ASP A 194 10.75 12.95 -10.83
CA ASP A 194 10.60 13.65 -12.10
C ASP A 194 10.83 15.15 -11.95
N SER A 195 10.25 15.77 -10.91
CA SER A 195 10.40 17.21 -10.67
C SER A 195 11.85 17.63 -10.38
N HIS A 196 12.63 16.76 -9.73
CA HIS A 196 14.03 17.03 -9.42
C HIS A 196 14.97 16.85 -10.62
N SER A 197 14.57 16.05 -11.62
CA SER A 197 15.35 15.89 -12.86
C SER A 197 15.32 17.14 -13.77
N ALA A 198 14.32 18.02 -13.59
CA ALA A 198 14.14 19.22 -14.41
C ALA A 198 14.91 20.46 -13.88
N ASP A 199 15.23 20.51 -12.58
CA ASP A 199 15.86 21.64 -11.89
C ASP A 199 17.33 21.35 -11.51
N SER A 200 18.12 20.80 -12.43
CA SER A 200 19.53 20.45 -12.17
C SER A 200 20.45 21.69 -12.20
N ASP A 201 20.46 22.47 -11.11
CA ASP A 201 21.56 23.39 -10.78
C ASP A 201 21.53 23.80 -9.29
N ALA A 202 21.69 22.84 -8.37
CA ALA A 202 22.31 23.05 -7.04
C ALA A 202 22.29 21.77 -6.18
N SER A 203 23.47 21.33 -5.74
CA SER A 203 23.64 20.23 -4.77
C SER A 203 23.55 20.75 -3.33
N PRO A 204 22.50 20.33 -2.60
CA PRO A 204 22.67 19.69 -1.29
C PRO A 204 21.86 18.37 -1.15
N LEU A 205 21.68 17.62 -2.23
CA LEU A 205 20.59 16.63 -2.41
C LEU A 205 20.91 15.15 -2.06
N ALA A 206 22.14 14.79 -1.72
CA ALA A 206 22.54 13.38 -1.55
C ALA A 206 21.80 12.65 -0.41
N ASP A 207 21.51 13.34 0.71
CA ASP A 207 20.78 12.75 1.84
C ASP A 207 19.29 12.55 1.50
N CYS A 208 18.70 13.46 0.71
CA CYS A 208 17.30 13.38 0.28
C CYS A 208 17.08 12.25 -0.73
N GLU A 209 18.01 12.06 -1.67
CA GLU A 209 18.00 10.91 -2.60
C GLU A 209 18.14 9.57 -1.85
N SER A 210 18.98 9.51 -0.82
CA SER A 210 19.14 8.31 0.02
C SER A 210 17.86 7.93 0.77
N ASP A 211 17.15 8.91 1.33
CA ASP A 211 15.89 8.68 2.07
C ASP A 211 14.72 8.29 1.15
N LEU A 212 14.66 8.89 -0.05
CA LEU A 212 13.70 8.51 -1.09
C LEU A 212 13.94 7.08 -1.57
N LEU A 213 15.20 6.72 -1.87
CA LEU A 213 15.57 5.36 -2.27
C LEU A 213 15.30 4.34 -1.14
N GLY A 214 15.54 4.72 0.11
CA GLY A 214 15.15 3.94 1.28
C GLY A 214 13.64 3.65 1.30
N SER A 215 12.83 4.68 1.05
CA SER A 215 11.37 4.57 0.97
C SER A 215 10.90 3.68 -0.19
N VAL A 216 11.51 3.79 -1.38
CA VAL A 216 11.25 2.92 -2.54
C VAL A 216 11.47 1.45 -2.18
N ARG A 217 12.56 1.13 -1.49
CA ARG A 217 12.87 -0.25 -1.06
C ARG A 217 11.89 -0.78 -0.02
N VAL A 218 11.40 0.08 0.88
CA VAL A 218 10.34 -0.28 1.84
C VAL A 218 9.02 -0.58 1.10
N LEU A 219 8.63 0.27 0.14
CA LEU A 219 7.44 0.06 -0.68
C LEU A 219 7.55 -1.17 -1.59
N PHE A 220 8.74 -1.51 -2.06
CA PHE A 220 8.99 -2.76 -2.76
C PHE A 220 8.74 -3.98 -1.86
N ARG A 221 9.25 -3.95 -0.61
CA ARG A 221 8.94 -5.01 0.38
C ARG A 221 7.45 -5.10 0.67
N ALA A 222 6.76 -3.96 0.78
CA ALA A 222 5.32 -3.92 0.94
C ALA A 222 4.59 -4.58 -0.25
N ALA A 223 5.05 -4.31 -1.48
CA ALA A 223 4.53 -4.98 -2.67
C ALA A 223 4.71 -6.50 -2.61
N VAL A 224 5.88 -6.99 -2.19
CA VAL A 224 6.13 -8.43 -2.01
C VAL A 224 5.17 -9.05 -0.99
N VAL A 225 4.86 -8.35 0.11
CA VAL A 225 3.84 -8.81 1.07
C VAL A 225 2.45 -8.85 0.43
N LEU A 226 2.06 -7.81 -0.33
CA LEU A 226 0.78 -7.77 -1.03
C LEU A 226 0.58 -8.94 -2.00
N LEU A 227 1.65 -9.36 -2.71
CA LEU A 227 1.60 -10.53 -3.61
C LEU A 227 1.37 -11.85 -2.86
N GLN A 228 1.73 -11.91 -1.58
CA GLN A 228 1.53 -13.10 -0.74
C GLN A 228 0.11 -13.22 -0.19
N LEU A 229 -0.66 -12.14 -0.14
CA LEU A 229 -2.04 -12.17 0.34
C LEU A 229 -2.96 -12.94 -0.62
N SER A 230 -4.03 -13.54 -0.09
CA SER A 230 -5.02 -14.21 -0.93
C SER A 230 -5.83 -13.18 -1.72
N GLY A 231 -6.20 -13.49 -2.97
CA GLY A 231 -7.08 -12.67 -3.81
C GLY A 231 -6.54 -11.30 -4.26
N VAL A 232 -5.48 -10.76 -3.66
CA VAL A 232 -4.96 -9.41 -3.93
C VAL A 232 -4.49 -9.26 -5.37
N VAL A 233 -3.68 -10.20 -5.85
CA VAL A 233 -3.15 -10.18 -7.23
C VAL A 233 -4.28 -10.22 -8.25
N LYS A 234 -5.29 -11.08 -8.03
CA LYS A 234 -6.45 -11.23 -8.91
C LYS A 234 -7.29 -9.96 -8.96
N LYS A 235 -7.55 -9.31 -7.82
CA LYS A 235 -8.42 -8.11 -7.76
C LYS A 235 -7.72 -6.82 -8.14
N TYR A 236 -6.44 -6.67 -7.79
CA TYR A 236 -5.70 -5.41 -7.89
C TYR A 236 -4.55 -5.45 -8.91
N ARG A 237 -4.61 -6.38 -9.87
CA ARG A 237 -3.58 -6.63 -10.88
C ARG A 237 -3.08 -5.35 -11.56
N ALA A 238 -4.00 -4.52 -12.07
CA ALA A 238 -3.66 -3.27 -12.75
C ALA A 238 -2.92 -2.27 -11.82
N THR A 239 -3.38 -2.14 -10.58
CA THR A 239 -2.75 -1.27 -9.57
C THR A 239 -1.35 -1.76 -9.23
N LEU A 240 -1.18 -3.07 -9.02
CA LEU A 240 0.11 -3.71 -8.75
C LEU A 240 1.07 -3.56 -9.92
N CYS A 241 0.64 -3.86 -11.15
CA CYS A 241 1.46 -3.74 -12.35
C CYS A 241 1.98 -2.31 -12.51
N SER A 242 1.08 -1.31 -12.49
CA SER A 242 1.46 0.10 -12.62
C SER A 242 2.35 0.57 -11.47
N GLY A 243 2.16 0.08 -10.24
CA GLY A 243 3.02 0.44 -9.11
C GLY A 243 4.41 -0.21 -9.18
N LEU A 244 4.48 -1.49 -9.54
CA LEU A 244 5.73 -2.22 -9.69
C LEU A 244 6.59 -1.68 -10.85
N ALA A 245 5.98 -1.35 -11.99
CA ALA A 245 6.69 -0.72 -13.11
C ALA A 245 7.37 0.59 -12.68
N LYS A 246 6.67 1.44 -11.93
CA LYS A 246 7.25 2.67 -11.35
C LYS A 246 8.37 2.37 -10.35
N LEU A 247 8.19 1.38 -9.47
CA LEU A 247 9.25 0.98 -8.53
C LEU A 247 10.50 0.46 -9.26
N PHE A 248 10.34 -0.24 -10.40
CA PHE A 248 11.48 -0.68 -11.22
C PHE A 248 12.18 0.49 -11.89
N ALA A 249 11.44 1.52 -12.31
CA ALA A 249 12.04 2.75 -12.85
C ALA A 249 12.80 3.53 -11.78
N LEU A 250 12.27 3.59 -10.56
CA LEU A 250 12.87 4.31 -9.42
C LEU A 250 14.09 3.59 -8.82
N ASP A 251 14.05 2.27 -8.69
CA ASP A 251 15.19 1.44 -8.25
C ASP A 251 15.26 0.16 -9.09
N PRO A 252 16.03 0.17 -10.21
CA PRO A 252 16.17 -0.99 -11.09
C PRO A 252 16.74 -2.24 -10.38
N ALA A 253 17.40 -2.09 -9.23
CA ALA A 253 17.85 -3.23 -8.42
C ALA A 253 16.68 -4.04 -7.82
N CYS A 254 15.45 -3.52 -7.86
CA CYS A 254 14.24 -4.23 -7.47
C CYS A 254 13.85 -5.34 -8.46
N VAL A 255 14.21 -5.23 -9.76
CA VAL A 255 13.87 -6.20 -10.80
C VAL A 255 14.41 -7.62 -10.50
N PRO A 256 15.72 -7.84 -10.31
CA PRO A 256 16.24 -9.17 -10.02
C PRO A 256 15.69 -9.73 -8.69
N ARG A 257 15.48 -8.86 -7.69
CA ARG A 257 14.88 -9.25 -6.41
C ARG A 257 13.44 -9.73 -6.59
N PHE A 258 12.67 -9.04 -7.41
CA PHE A 258 11.29 -9.38 -7.70
C PHE A 258 11.16 -10.75 -8.35
N PHE A 259 11.94 -11.01 -9.40
CA PHE A 259 11.91 -12.32 -10.06
C PHE A 259 12.40 -13.43 -9.15
N HIS A 260 13.41 -13.18 -8.32
CA HIS A 260 13.85 -14.13 -7.31
C HIS A 260 12.74 -14.47 -6.30
N GLU A 261 12.04 -13.46 -5.79
CA GLU A 261 10.94 -13.66 -4.83
C GLU A 261 9.77 -14.44 -5.44
N ILE A 262 9.35 -14.11 -6.66
CA ILE A 262 8.24 -14.81 -7.33
C ILE A 262 8.59 -16.27 -7.64
N THR A 263 9.79 -16.50 -8.18
CA THR A 263 10.20 -17.86 -8.56
C THR A 263 10.52 -18.72 -7.32
N GLY A 264 11.05 -18.13 -6.25
CA GLY A 264 11.39 -18.82 -5.01
C GLY A 264 10.20 -19.10 -4.08
N LYS A 265 9.19 -18.22 -4.06
CA LYS A 265 7.98 -18.35 -3.22
C LYS A 265 6.72 -18.64 -4.04
N TRP A 266 6.89 -19.37 -5.14
CA TRP A 266 5.81 -19.73 -6.05
C TRP A 266 4.63 -20.38 -5.29
N PRO A 267 3.37 -19.96 -5.50
CA PRO A 267 2.22 -20.57 -4.85
C PRO A 267 2.12 -22.06 -5.21
N VAL A 268 2.31 -22.93 -4.21
CA VAL A 268 2.27 -24.39 -4.36
C VAL A 268 0.82 -24.92 -4.32
N CYS A 269 -0.12 -24.14 -3.79
CA CYS A 269 -1.38 -24.69 -3.24
C CYS A 269 -2.62 -24.49 -4.12
N THR A 270 -2.71 -23.44 -4.96
CA THR A 270 -3.91 -23.18 -5.79
C THR A 270 -3.55 -22.69 -7.20
N SER A 271 -4.14 -23.34 -8.23
CA SER A 271 -3.90 -22.98 -9.64
C SER A 271 -4.31 -21.55 -9.94
N ARG A 272 -5.41 -21.06 -9.35
CA ARG A 272 -5.94 -19.70 -9.56
C ARG A 272 -4.98 -18.59 -9.16
N LYS A 273 -4.30 -18.71 -8.01
CA LYS A 273 -3.31 -17.71 -7.59
C LYS A 273 -2.08 -17.76 -8.49
N GLY A 274 -1.66 -18.97 -8.89
CA GLY A 274 -0.59 -19.16 -9.88
C GLY A 274 -0.92 -18.49 -11.22
N VAL A 275 -2.14 -18.65 -11.72
CA VAL A 275 -2.61 -17.98 -12.94
C VAL A 275 -2.60 -16.46 -12.78
N ALA A 276 -3.17 -15.92 -11.70
CA ALA A 276 -3.17 -14.47 -11.47
C ALA A 276 -1.75 -13.88 -11.38
N MET A 277 -0.80 -14.62 -10.80
CA MET A 277 0.61 -14.23 -10.76
C MET A 277 1.25 -14.24 -12.16
N LEU A 278 0.95 -15.24 -13.00
CA LEU A 278 1.40 -15.27 -14.39
C LEU A 278 0.80 -14.13 -15.21
N GLU A 279 -0.48 -13.82 -15.03
CA GLU A 279 -1.10 -12.66 -15.67
C GLU A 279 -0.43 -11.35 -15.25
N LEU A 280 -0.10 -11.18 -13.96
CA LEU A 280 0.65 -10.01 -13.50
C LEU A 280 2.05 -9.94 -14.13
N LEU A 281 2.76 -11.07 -14.25
CA LEU A 281 4.05 -11.12 -14.93
C LEU A 281 3.93 -10.76 -16.40
N GLN A 282 2.86 -11.21 -17.06
CA GLN A 282 2.57 -10.82 -18.44
C GLN A 282 2.36 -9.31 -18.56
N ASP A 283 1.48 -8.75 -17.73
CA ASP A 283 1.19 -7.32 -17.72
C ASP A 283 2.50 -6.51 -17.52
N LEU A 284 3.38 -6.95 -16.63
CA LEU A 284 4.69 -6.32 -16.40
C LEU A 284 5.63 -6.41 -17.61
N LEU A 285 5.74 -7.59 -18.24
CA LEU A 285 6.57 -7.75 -19.44
C LEU A 285 6.07 -6.85 -20.57
N GLU A 286 4.75 -6.66 -20.68
CA GLU A 286 4.14 -5.86 -21.73
C GLU A 286 4.26 -4.35 -21.48
N GLU A 287 4.13 -3.90 -20.23
CA GLU A 287 3.98 -2.48 -19.85
C GLU A 287 5.26 -1.85 -19.26
N SER A 288 6.24 -2.62 -18.77
CA SER A 288 7.43 -2.08 -18.09
C SER A 288 8.63 -1.90 -19.03
N GLU A 289 8.93 -0.66 -19.42
CA GLU A 289 10.06 -0.33 -20.30
C GLU A 289 11.43 -0.73 -19.70
N VAL A 290 11.59 -0.63 -18.38
CA VAL A 290 12.83 -1.00 -17.66
C VAL A 290 13.23 -2.46 -17.94
N LEU A 291 12.26 -3.35 -18.15
CA LEU A 291 12.54 -4.77 -18.40
C LEU A 291 13.16 -5.02 -19.78
N GLU A 292 13.01 -4.08 -20.72
CA GLU A 292 13.58 -4.15 -22.06
C GLU A 292 15.08 -3.80 -22.09
N GLU A 293 15.59 -3.20 -21.01
CA GLU A 293 16.99 -2.84 -20.90
C GLU A 293 17.90 -4.08 -20.95
N SER A 294 19.01 -3.96 -21.66
CA SER A 294 19.98 -5.06 -21.81
C SER A 294 20.57 -5.52 -20.48
N ALA A 295 20.54 -4.66 -19.44
CA ALA A 295 20.99 -4.99 -18.09
C ALA A 295 20.22 -6.16 -17.47
N PHE A 296 18.96 -6.37 -17.86
CA PHE A 296 18.09 -7.42 -17.33
C PHE A 296 17.93 -8.63 -18.28
N GLU A 297 18.77 -8.73 -19.32
CA GLU A 297 18.69 -9.85 -20.28
C GLU A 297 18.86 -11.21 -19.59
N GLY A 298 19.71 -11.32 -18.57
CA GLY A 298 19.90 -12.55 -17.80
C GLY A 298 18.63 -12.95 -17.05
N GLU A 299 18.05 -12.01 -16.32
CA GLU A 299 16.85 -12.16 -15.49
C GLU A 299 15.64 -12.56 -16.34
N ILE A 300 15.43 -11.87 -17.46
CA ILE A 300 14.32 -12.18 -18.39
C ILE A 300 14.51 -13.56 -19.01
N THR A 301 15.74 -13.96 -19.34
CA THR A 301 16.00 -15.32 -19.83
C THR A 301 15.66 -16.36 -18.78
N ALA A 302 16.10 -16.16 -17.53
CA ALA A 302 15.81 -17.07 -16.42
C ALA A 302 14.29 -17.16 -16.13
N LEU A 303 13.57 -16.04 -16.23
CA LEU A 303 12.11 -16.01 -16.10
C LEU A 303 11.44 -16.83 -17.20
N LEU A 304 11.82 -16.64 -18.46
CA LEU A 304 11.26 -17.39 -19.60
C LEU A 304 11.57 -18.89 -19.50
N GLU A 305 12.77 -19.27 -19.06
CA GLU A 305 13.11 -20.67 -18.76
C GLU A 305 12.20 -21.25 -17.68
N TRP A 306 11.92 -20.48 -16.65
CA TRP A 306 11.03 -20.88 -15.56
C TRP A 306 9.58 -21.00 -16.04
N ILE A 307 9.07 -20.06 -16.86
CA ILE A 307 7.75 -20.17 -17.51
C ILE A 307 7.69 -21.43 -18.38
N CYS A 308 8.74 -21.75 -19.14
CA CYS A 308 8.79 -22.97 -19.94
C CYS A 308 8.71 -24.25 -19.09
N LYS A 309 9.26 -24.23 -17.87
CA LYS A 309 9.08 -25.34 -16.90
C LYS A 309 7.64 -25.46 -16.44
N LEU A 310 6.97 -24.33 -16.16
CA LEU A 310 5.55 -24.32 -15.79
C LEU A 310 4.64 -24.82 -16.91
N VAL A 311 4.90 -24.43 -18.17
CA VAL A 311 4.15 -24.87 -19.36
C VAL A 311 4.21 -26.39 -19.55
N ASN A 312 5.31 -27.03 -19.14
CA ASN A 312 5.47 -28.48 -19.17
C ASN A 312 5.12 -29.14 -17.82
N GLY A 313 4.46 -28.41 -16.92
CA GLY A 313 4.01 -28.91 -15.63
C GLY A 313 2.67 -29.64 -15.70
N ASN A 314 2.16 -30.03 -14.52
CA ASN A 314 0.96 -30.86 -14.39
C ASN A 314 -0.34 -30.06 -14.16
N GLN A 315 -0.28 -28.73 -14.12
CA GLN A 315 -1.44 -27.88 -13.83
C GLN A 315 -1.93 -27.17 -15.09
N ALA A 316 -3.01 -27.68 -15.70
CA ALA A 316 -3.50 -27.23 -17.00
C ALA A 316 -3.73 -25.71 -17.11
N GLU A 317 -4.33 -25.09 -16.10
CA GLU A 317 -4.61 -23.64 -16.10
C GLU A 317 -3.31 -22.82 -16.13
N ILE A 318 -2.30 -23.21 -15.34
CA ILE A 318 -0.97 -22.58 -15.33
C ILE A 318 -0.26 -22.82 -16.66
N CYS A 319 -0.36 -24.02 -17.22
CA CYS A 319 0.23 -24.33 -18.52
C CYS A 319 -0.36 -23.44 -19.62
N MET A 320 -1.69 -23.30 -19.65
CA MET A 320 -2.39 -22.46 -20.63
C MET A 320 -1.99 -21.00 -20.50
N GLN A 321 -1.94 -20.45 -19.27
CA GLN A 321 -1.50 -19.08 -19.06
C GLN A 321 -0.03 -18.88 -19.46
N GLY A 322 0.84 -19.84 -19.16
CA GLY A 322 2.24 -19.78 -19.57
C GLY A 322 2.41 -19.79 -21.09
N ILE A 323 1.59 -20.56 -21.82
CA ILE A 323 1.57 -20.55 -23.29
C ILE A 323 1.10 -19.18 -23.81
N GLN A 324 0.07 -18.59 -23.21
CA GLN A 324 -0.40 -17.25 -23.61
C GLN A 324 0.69 -16.18 -23.49
N ILE A 325 1.53 -16.25 -22.45
CA ILE A 325 2.68 -15.35 -22.32
C ILE A 325 3.66 -15.55 -23.47
N LEU A 326 3.99 -16.81 -23.79
CA LEU A 326 4.94 -17.14 -24.86
C LEU A 326 4.39 -16.84 -26.26
N ASP A 327 3.07 -16.72 -26.40
CA ASP A 327 2.36 -16.41 -27.65
C ASP A 327 1.94 -14.92 -27.74
N SER A 328 2.22 -14.11 -26.72
CA SER A 328 1.93 -12.67 -26.75
C SER A 328 2.84 -11.96 -27.75
N ASP A 329 2.24 -11.27 -28.73
CA ASP A 329 2.96 -10.50 -29.76
C ASP A 329 3.99 -9.53 -29.15
N ARG A 330 3.60 -8.84 -28.07
CA ARG A 330 4.48 -7.88 -27.38
C ARG A 330 5.67 -8.59 -26.73
N VAL A 331 5.42 -9.69 -26.02
CA VAL A 331 6.47 -10.47 -25.36
C VAL A 331 7.42 -11.09 -26.40
N LEU A 332 6.86 -11.63 -27.49
CA LEU A 332 7.60 -12.21 -28.58
C LEU A 332 8.55 -11.18 -29.22
N LEU A 333 8.03 -10.02 -29.60
CA LEU A 333 8.80 -8.97 -30.28
C LEU A 333 9.87 -8.35 -29.38
N LYS A 334 9.53 -8.05 -28.12
CA LYS A 334 10.44 -7.37 -27.18
C LYS A 334 11.54 -8.31 -26.68
N TYR A 335 11.20 -9.56 -26.35
CA TYR A 335 12.11 -10.42 -25.59
C TYR A 335 12.56 -11.68 -26.29
N ILE A 336 11.79 -12.25 -27.23
CA ILE A 336 12.06 -13.61 -27.74
C ILE A 336 12.69 -13.59 -29.14
N VAL A 337 12.00 -13.01 -30.13
CA VAL A 337 12.32 -13.16 -31.56
C VAL A 337 13.71 -12.60 -31.90
N CYS A 338 14.11 -11.51 -31.26
CA CYS A 338 15.41 -10.87 -31.47
C CYS A 338 16.60 -11.67 -30.90
N LYS A 339 16.34 -12.76 -30.17
CA LYS A 339 17.36 -13.57 -29.47
C LYS A 339 17.24 -15.05 -29.88
N PRO A 340 18.08 -15.53 -30.83
CA PRO A 340 17.96 -16.89 -31.38
C PRO A 340 17.97 -18.02 -30.34
N TYR A 341 18.66 -17.82 -29.21
CA TYR A 341 18.69 -18.82 -28.14
C TYR A 341 17.35 -18.90 -27.37
N ARG A 342 16.65 -17.78 -27.17
CA ARG A 342 15.31 -17.75 -26.56
C ARG A 342 14.27 -18.37 -27.49
N VAL A 343 14.35 -18.12 -28.79
CA VAL A 343 13.50 -18.77 -29.80
C VAL A 343 13.61 -20.30 -29.69
N ARG A 344 14.84 -20.83 -29.75
CA ARG A 344 15.09 -22.29 -29.63
C ARG A 344 14.55 -22.87 -28.32
N MET A 345 14.71 -22.14 -27.22
CA MET A 345 14.21 -22.55 -25.91
C MET A 345 12.68 -22.68 -25.90
N VAL A 346 11.97 -21.67 -26.43
CA VAL A 346 10.50 -21.68 -26.52
C VAL A 346 10.01 -22.77 -27.47
N GLU A 347 10.64 -22.95 -28.63
CA GLU A 347 10.33 -24.03 -29.57
C GLU A 347 10.48 -25.42 -28.92
N GLN A 348 11.56 -25.64 -28.17
CA GLN A 348 11.78 -26.90 -27.44
C GLN A 348 10.71 -27.12 -26.37
N CYS A 349 10.32 -26.06 -25.66
CA CYS A 349 9.24 -26.10 -24.67
C CYS A 349 7.92 -26.55 -25.31
N LEU A 350 7.49 -25.87 -26.38
CA LEU A 350 6.22 -26.16 -27.06
C LEU A 350 6.19 -27.56 -27.70
N ASN A 351 7.33 -28.01 -28.25
CA ASN A 351 7.45 -29.34 -28.84
C ASN A 351 7.35 -30.48 -27.80
N ARG A 352 7.84 -30.27 -26.56
CA ARG A 352 7.70 -31.24 -25.47
C ARG A 352 6.25 -31.38 -25.02
N ASN A 353 5.56 -30.25 -24.86
CA ASN A 353 4.14 -30.24 -24.48
C ASN A 353 3.28 -31.01 -25.51
N ARG A 354 3.52 -30.81 -26.82
CA ARG A 354 2.85 -31.55 -27.90
C ARG A 354 3.07 -33.07 -27.85
N ARG A 355 4.26 -33.54 -27.45
CA ARG A 355 4.56 -34.98 -27.33
C ARG A 355 3.93 -35.61 -26.08
N GLY A 356 3.75 -34.85 -25.00
CA GLY A 356 3.06 -35.31 -23.78
C GLY A 356 1.56 -35.54 -23.99
N ALA A 357 0.91 -34.73 -24.83
CA ALA A 357 -0.51 -34.87 -25.17
C ALA A 357 -0.82 -36.05 -26.12
N GLY A 358 0.19 -36.57 -26.83
CA GLY A 358 0.06 -37.69 -27.78
C GLY A 358 0.28 -39.09 -27.17
N GLY A 359 0.50 -39.20 -25.86
CA GLY A 359 0.80 -40.48 -25.18
C GLY A 359 -0.39 -41.14 -24.46
N VAL A 360 -1.59 -40.55 -24.53
CA VAL A 360 -2.84 -41.13 -24.01
C VAL A 360 -3.72 -41.46 -25.20
N GLY A 361 -3.40 -42.53 -25.91
CA GLY A 361 -4.16 -42.96 -27.08
C GLY A 361 -3.38 -43.83 -28.04
N GLU A 362 -2.86 -44.96 -27.55
CA GLU A 362 -2.80 -46.22 -28.30
C GLU A 362 -3.19 -47.37 -27.38
#